data_AF-A0A1V3BX00-F1
#
_entry.id   AF-A0A1V3BX00-F1
#
_cell.length_a   1.000
_cell.length_b   1.000
_cell.length_c   1.000
_cell.angle_alpha   90.00
_cell.angle_beta   90.00
_cell.angle_gamma   90.00
#
_symmetry.space_group_name_H-M   'P 1'
#
loop_
_entity.id
_entity.type
_entity.pdbx_description
1 polymer ?
#
loop_
_entity_poly.entity_id
_entity_poly.type
_entity_poly.pdbx_seq_one_letter_code
_entity_poly.pdbx_strand_id
1 'polypeptide(L)'
;MCAIRFLGLLAFALLVSLLAACQPTGGHVGAVATGHFSARHEFPVLIVAWCGDTGPRQIDLVDGRSRRHLVATREFDGNRLEVDLAAPGEDWRITDGEGEPVYRLVPESERREYRVGVGSVAGGPGEATEHDIGTVVFTTGALADDAGVYVRAEDAPEAEFSPREAFPPEC
;
A
#
# COMPACT_ATOMS: atom_id res chain seq x y z
N MET A 1 19.62 -35.13 38.22
CA MET A 1 18.47 -34.89 37.31
C MET A 1 18.32 -33.38 37.05
N CYS A 2 19.25 -32.75 36.31
CA CYS A 2 19.18 -31.30 36.02
C CYS A 2 19.53 -30.95 34.56
N ALA A 3 20.14 -31.85 33.80
CA ALA A 3 20.56 -31.59 32.42
C ALA A 3 19.42 -31.66 31.39
N ILE A 4 18.34 -32.40 31.69
CA ILE A 4 17.23 -32.62 30.74
C ILE A 4 16.36 -31.35 30.56
N ARG A 5 16.30 -30.48 31.57
CA ARG A 5 15.51 -29.23 31.51
C ARG A 5 16.17 -28.11 30.69
N PHE A 6 17.50 -28.11 30.57
CA PHE A 6 18.23 -27.09 29.80
C PHE A 6 18.16 -27.34 28.29
N LEU A 7 18.07 -28.60 27.85
CA LEU A 7 17.99 -28.95 26.43
C LEU A 7 16.67 -28.48 25.78
N GLY A 8 15.56 -28.53 26.54
CA GLY A 8 14.24 -28.11 26.05
C GLY A 8 14.11 -26.59 25.83
N LEU A 9 14.79 -25.79 26.65
CA LEU A 9 14.80 -24.32 26.54
C LEU A 9 15.60 -23.84 25.32
N LEU A 10 16.72 -24.51 25.02
CA LEU A 10 17.55 -24.22 23.86
C LEU A 10 16.83 -24.55 22.54
N ALA A 11 16.08 -25.66 22.52
CA ALA A 11 15.25 -26.03 21.38
C ALA A 11 14.10 -25.02 21.15
N PHE A 12 13.50 -24.49 22.23
CA PHE A 12 12.42 -23.50 22.12
C PHE A 12 12.93 -22.13 21.62
N ALA A 13 14.11 -21.69 22.08
CA ALA A 13 14.74 -20.44 21.62
C ALA A 13 15.14 -20.49 20.13
N LEU A 14 15.62 -21.65 19.65
CA LEU A 14 15.90 -21.87 18.23
C LEU A 14 14.61 -21.92 17.40
N LEU A 15 13.52 -22.48 17.92
CA LEU A 15 12.22 -22.53 17.23
C LEU A 15 11.61 -21.14 17.07
N VAL A 16 11.69 -20.28 18.10
CA VAL A 16 11.22 -18.88 18.04
C VAL A 16 12.04 -18.06 17.04
N SER A 17 13.35 -18.32 16.94
CA SER A 17 14.24 -17.65 15.97
C SER A 17 13.99 -18.13 14.53
N LEU A 18 13.62 -19.41 14.34
CA LEU A 18 13.18 -19.92 13.03
C LEU A 18 11.78 -19.43 12.63
N LEU A 19 10.88 -19.20 13.60
CA LEU A 19 9.55 -18.63 13.35
C LEU A 19 9.60 -17.14 13.02
N ALA A 20 10.66 -16.42 13.45
CA ALA A 20 10.92 -15.04 13.02
C ALA A 20 11.42 -14.93 11.57
N ALA A 21 11.77 -16.04 10.92
CA ALA A 21 12.10 -16.09 9.50
C ALA A 21 10.87 -16.24 8.58
N CYS A 22 9.66 -16.42 9.16
CA CYS A 22 8.43 -16.02 8.49
C CYS A 22 8.37 -14.49 8.52
N GLN A 23 9.04 -13.85 7.57
CA GLN A 23 9.03 -12.40 7.42
C GLN A 23 7.59 -11.87 7.35
N PRO A 24 7.36 -10.63 7.79
CA PRO A 24 6.02 -10.07 7.85
C PRO A 24 5.41 -10.09 6.44
N THR A 25 4.15 -10.51 6.34
CA THR A 25 3.21 -9.97 5.36
C THR A 25 3.21 -8.45 5.58
N GLY A 26 4.06 -7.76 4.84
CA GLY A 26 4.41 -6.38 5.07
C GLY A 26 4.99 -5.79 3.79
N GLY A 27 4.94 -4.47 3.67
CA GLY A 27 5.42 -3.78 2.49
C GLY A 27 5.54 -2.29 2.69
N HIS A 28 5.77 -1.60 1.59
CA HIS A 28 5.89 -0.17 1.54
C HIS A 28 5.00 0.38 0.44
N VAL A 29 4.20 1.37 0.80
CA VAL A 29 3.35 2.09 -0.14
C VAL A 29 3.78 3.54 -0.14
N GLY A 30 4.06 4.04 -1.33
CA GLY A 30 4.39 5.44 -1.58
C GLY A 30 3.49 6.04 -2.65
N ALA A 31 3.31 7.35 -2.61
CA ALA A 31 2.66 8.12 -3.66
C ALA A 31 3.64 9.13 -4.26
N VAL A 32 3.66 9.26 -5.58
CA VAL A 32 4.55 10.18 -6.30
C VAL A 32 3.83 10.82 -7.49
N ALA A 33 4.06 12.11 -7.68
CA ALA A 33 3.71 12.81 -8.91
C ALA A 33 4.74 12.49 -10.01
N THR A 34 4.31 12.00 -11.17
CA THR A 34 5.21 11.68 -12.29
C THR A 34 4.81 12.46 -13.56
N GLY A 35 5.78 12.83 -14.40
CA GLY A 35 5.52 13.44 -15.70
C GLY A 35 4.88 14.84 -15.64
N HIS A 36 3.81 15.04 -16.45
CA HIS A 36 3.06 16.30 -16.56
C HIS A 36 1.97 16.48 -15.49
N PHE A 37 2.16 15.86 -14.33
CA PHE A 37 1.20 15.84 -13.23
C PHE A 37 0.65 17.22 -12.86
N SER A 38 -0.66 17.29 -12.67
CA SER A 38 -1.36 18.47 -12.16
C SER A 38 -2.30 18.06 -11.04
N ALA A 39 -2.09 18.62 -9.84
CA ALA A 39 -2.88 18.33 -8.64
C ALA A 39 -4.41 18.43 -8.82
N ARG A 40 -4.87 19.24 -9.80
CA ARG A 40 -6.28 19.49 -10.09
C ARG A 40 -6.90 18.51 -11.08
N HIS A 41 -6.09 17.77 -11.83
CA HIS A 41 -6.56 16.98 -12.96
C HIS A 41 -6.23 15.50 -12.80
N GLU A 42 -5.16 15.17 -12.09
CA GLU A 42 -4.60 13.82 -12.06
C GLU A 42 -4.35 13.36 -10.62
N PHE A 43 -4.53 12.06 -10.40
CA PHE A 43 -4.03 11.38 -9.20
C PHE A 43 -2.58 10.94 -9.40
N PRO A 44 -1.81 10.76 -8.31
CA PRO A 44 -0.42 10.34 -8.41
C PRO A 44 -0.31 8.88 -8.83
N VAL A 45 0.92 8.49 -9.17
CA VAL A 45 1.31 7.08 -9.26
C VAL A 45 1.59 6.56 -7.85
N LEU A 46 0.98 5.43 -7.50
CA LEU A 46 1.36 4.67 -6.32
C LEU A 46 2.54 3.77 -6.67
N ILE A 47 3.56 3.75 -5.82
CA ILE A 47 4.61 2.75 -5.84
C ILE A 47 4.34 1.80 -4.67
N VAL A 48 4.01 0.56 -4.98
CA VAL A 48 3.77 -0.51 -4.02
C VAL A 48 4.94 -1.48 -4.08
N ALA A 49 5.58 -1.73 -2.95
CA ALA A 49 6.56 -2.79 -2.79
C ALA A 49 6.12 -3.70 -1.64
N TRP A 50 6.35 -5.00 -1.77
CA TRP A 50 5.95 -5.98 -0.76
C TRP A 50 7.08 -6.96 -0.48
N CYS A 51 7.13 -7.44 0.76
CA CYS A 51 8.03 -8.49 1.18
C CYS A 51 7.25 -9.82 1.18
N GLY A 52 7.86 -10.88 0.64
CA GLY A 52 7.21 -12.19 0.49
C GLY A 52 6.51 -12.42 -0.86
N ASP A 53 5.73 -13.49 -0.94
CA ASP A 53 5.22 -14.02 -2.22
C ASP A 53 3.82 -13.53 -2.60
N THR A 54 3.10 -12.89 -1.68
CA THR A 54 1.72 -12.44 -1.93
C THR A 54 1.69 -10.95 -2.27
N GLY A 55 1.46 -10.64 -3.54
CA GLY A 55 1.35 -9.27 -4.04
C GLY A 55 0.00 -8.60 -3.73
N PRO A 56 -0.16 -7.33 -4.13
CA PRO A 56 -1.36 -6.55 -3.85
C PRO A 56 -2.58 -7.11 -4.58
N ARG A 57 -3.68 -7.26 -3.84
CA ARG A 57 -4.98 -7.72 -4.35
C ARG A 57 -6.05 -6.64 -4.31
N GLN A 58 -5.90 -5.65 -3.43
CA GLN A 58 -6.82 -4.53 -3.32
C GLN A 58 -6.10 -3.24 -2.94
N ILE A 59 -6.54 -2.14 -3.54
CA ILE A 59 -6.15 -0.77 -3.16
C ILE A 59 -7.43 0.00 -2.84
N ASP A 60 -7.51 0.50 -1.62
CA ASP A 60 -8.61 1.33 -1.15
C ASP A 60 -8.20 2.78 -1.14
N LEU A 61 -8.95 3.64 -1.82
CA LEU A 61 -8.78 5.09 -1.82
C LEU A 61 -9.96 5.72 -1.10
N VAL A 62 -9.69 6.46 -0.02
CA VAL A 62 -10.70 7.09 0.84
C VAL A 62 -10.39 8.57 1.03
N ASP A 63 -11.39 9.44 0.85
CA ASP A 63 -11.24 10.90 0.97
C ASP A 63 -12.24 11.55 1.95
N GLY A 64 -12.76 10.73 2.86
CA GLY A 64 -13.74 11.09 3.89
C GLY A 64 -15.18 11.25 3.40
N ARG A 65 -15.41 11.41 2.08
CA ARG A 65 -16.76 11.47 1.48
C ARG A 65 -17.05 10.32 0.53
N SER A 66 -16.01 9.81 -0.10
CA SER A 66 -16.09 8.72 -1.06
C SER A 66 -15.07 7.64 -0.70
N ARG A 67 -15.43 6.42 -1.10
CA ARG A 67 -14.56 5.26 -1.10
C ARG A 67 -14.51 4.71 -2.51
N ARG A 68 -13.31 4.34 -2.94
CA ARG A 68 -13.04 3.67 -4.20
C ARG A 68 -12.18 2.46 -3.91
N HIS A 69 -12.46 1.37 -4.61
CA HIS A 69 -11.73 0.11 -4.49
C HIS A 69 -11.17 -0.23 -5.86
N LEU A 70 -9.87 -0.50 -5.93
CA LEU A 70 -9.25 -1.13 -7.08
C LEU A 70 -8.98 -2.58 -6.69
N VAL A 71 -9.64 -3.52 -7.36
CA VAL A 71 -9.48 -4.95 -7.12
C VAL A 71 -8.70 -5.56 -8.27
N ALA A 72 -7.60 -6.24 -7.94
CA ALA A 72 -6.73 -6.87 -8.92
C ALA A 72 -7.48 -7.98 -9.68
N THR A 73 -7.42 -7.94 -11.01
CA THR A 73 -8.04 -8.95 -11.88
C THR A 73 -7.11 -10.13 -12.17
N ARG A 74 -5.82 -9.99 -11.84
CA ARG A 74 -4.77 -11.01 -11.95
C ARG A 74 -3.80 -10.92 -10.78
N GLU A 75 -2.86 -11.86 -10.75
CA GLU A 75 -1.69 -11.79 -9.86
C GLU A 75 -0.58 -10.96 -10.51
N PHE A 76 0.24 -10.33 -9.67
CA PHE A 76 1.39 -9.54 -10.09
C PHE A 76 2.68 -10.28 -9.73
N ASP A 77 3.57 -10.43 -10.71
CA ASP A 77 4.87 -11.03 -10.50
C ASP A 77 5.87 -10.02 -9.90
N GLY A 78 6.88 -10.53 -9.18
CA GLY A 78 7.92 -9.72 -8.57
C GLY A 78 7.54 -9.21 -7.17
N ASN A 79 8.14 -8.09 -6.78
CA ASN A 79 7.99 -7.48 -5.45
C ASN A 79 7.76 -5.96 -5.49
N ARG A 80 7.44 -5.43 -6.67
CA ARG A 80 7.21 -4.01 -6.90
C ARG A 80 6.20 -3.79 -8.03
N LEU A 81 5.29 -2.85 -7.82
CA LEU A 81 4.25 -2.45 -8.77
C LEU A 81 4.08 -0.94 -8.74
N GLU A 82 3.96 -0.34 -9.92
CA GLU A 82 3.54 1.05 -10.08
C GLU A 82 2.08 1.06 -10.56
N VAL A 83 1.22 1.82 -9.88
CA VAL A 83 -0.20 1.94 -10.23
C VAL A 83 -0.53 3.41 -10.45
N ASP A 84 -0.78 3.78 -11.69
CA ASP A 84 -1.34 5.09 -12.03
C ASP A 84 -2.81 5.12 -11.59
N LEU A 85 -3.11 5.86 -10.52
CA LEU A 85 -4.48 5.93 -10.01
C LEU A 85 -5.43 6.65 -10.97
N ALA A 86 -4.95 7.57 -11.81
CA ALA A 86 -5.79 8.24 -12.79
C ALA A 86 -6.19 7.28 -13.92
N ALA A 87 -5.29 6.35 -14.29
CA ALA A 87 -5.50 5.35 -15.32
C ALA A 87 -4.91 3.96 -14.94
N PRO A 88 -5.55 3.21 -14.01
CA PRO A 88 -4.98 1.95 -13.50
C PRO A 88 -4.82 0.82 -14.52
N GLY A 89 -5.53 0.89 -15.66
CA GLY A 89 -5.51 -0.11 -16.71
C GLY A 89 -6.42 -1.31 -16.45
N GLU A 90 -6.26 -2.38 -17.24
CA GLU A 90 -7.12 -3.58 -17.25
C GLU A 90 -6.83 -4.57 -16.10
N ASP A 91 -5.69 -4.40 -15.44
CA ASP A 91 -5.27 -5.21 -14.30
C ASP A 91 -6.09 -4.92 -13.03
N TRP A 92 -6.91 -3.86 -13.08
CA TRP A 92 -7.69 -3.36 -11.96
C TRP A 92 -9.14 -3.17 -12.36
N ARG A 93 -10.05 -3.76 -11.58
CA ARG A 93 -11.47 -3.42 -11.60
C ARG A 93 -11.71 -2.35 -10.55
N ILE A 94 -12.26 -1.21 -10.97
CA ILE A 94 -12.53 -0.09 -10.06
C ILE A 94 -14.01 -0.09 -9.68
N THR A 95 -14.31 -0.02 -8.38
CA THR A 95 -15.66 0.15 -7.87
C THR A 95 -15.74 1.28 -6.86
N ASP A 96 -16.94 1.80 -6.62
CA ASP A 96 -17.19 2.65 -5.47
C ASP A 96 -17.42 1.84 -4.19
N GLY A 97 -17.69 2.53 -3.07
CA GLY A 97 -17.94 1.91 -1.78
C GLY A 97 -19.22 1.07 -1.69
N GLU A 98 -20.13 1.20 -2.67
CA GLU A 98 -21.34 0.36 -2.79
C GLU A 98 -21.09 -0.86 -3.69
N GLY A 99 -19.94 -0.92 -4.36
CA GLY A 99 -19.54 -1.99 -5.26
C GLY A 99 -19.91 -1.74 -6.73
N GLU A 100 -20.45 -0.56 -7.04
CA GLU A 100 -20.81 -0.18 -8.40
C GLU A 100 -19.56 0.16 -9.21
N PRO A 101 -19.49 -0.26 -10.49
CA PRO A 101 -18.31 -0.05 -11.33
C PRO A 101 -18.09 1.43 -11.64
N VAL A 102 -16.83 1.86 -11.55
CA VAL A 102 -16.37 3.21 -11.91
C VAL A 102 -15.25 3.08 -12.95
N TYR A 103 -15.16 4.02 -13.88
CA TYR A 103 -14.22 3.90 -15.02
C TYR A 103 -12.96 4.74 -14.89
N ARG A 104 -12.95 5.73 -13.99
CA ARG A 104 -11.80 6.63 -13.78
C ARG A 104 -11.80 7.23 -12.39
N LEU A 105 -10.62 7.58 -11.91
CA LEU A 105 -10.45 8.35 -10.69
C LEU A 105 -9.94 9.74 -11.08
N VAL A 106 -10.57 10.77 -10.54
CA VAL A 106 -10.12 12.17 -10.69
C VAL A 106 -10.12 12.84 -9.32
N PRO A 107 -9.10 13.65 -9.00
CA PRO A 107 -9.07 14.37 -7.74
C PRO A 107 -10.24 15.36 -7.67
N GLU A 108 -10.92 15.42 -6.53
CA GLU A 108 -11.98 16.43 -6.32
C GLU A 108 -11.39 17.81 -6.07
N SER A 109 -10.20 17.87 -5.47
CA SER A 109 -9.50 19.10 -5.10
C SER A 109 -8.04 18.81 -4.76
N GLU A 110 -7.16 19.75 -5.07
CA GLU A 110 -5.72 19.69 -4.71
C GLU A 110 -5.48 19.63 -3.19
N ARG A 111 -6.43 20.11 -2.39
CA ARG A 111 -6.34 20.15 -0.92
C ARG A 111 -7.06 18.99 -0.23
N ARG A 112 -7.72 18.13 -1.01
CA ARG A 112 -8.40 16.97 -0.44
C ARG A 112 -7.32 15.99 0.02
N GLU A 113 -7.45 15.55 1.27
CA GLU A 113 -6.64 14.46 1.79
C GLU A 113 -7.21 13.12 1.34
N TYR A 114 -6.34 12.27 0.84
CA TYR A 114 -6.61 10.92 0.42
C TYR A 114 -5.81 9.97 1.30
N ARG A 115 -6.50 9.00 1.90
CA ARG A 115 -5.89 7.84 2.54
C ARG A 115 -5.99 6.66 1.59
N VAL A 116 -4.84 6.09 1.26
CA VAL A 116 -4.72 4.86 0.48
C VAL A 116 -4.28 3.73 1.38
N GLY A 117 -4.96 2.58 1.28
CA GLY A 117 -4.55 1.34 1.91
C GLY A 117 -4.39 0.24 0.86
N VAL A 118 -3.36 -0.59 1.03
CA VAL A 118 -3.04 -1.69 0.10
C VAL A 118 -3.04 -3.00 0.88
N GLY A 119 -3.79 -3.97 0.39
CA GLY A 119 -3.95 -5.27 1.01
C GLY A 119 -3.57 -6.43 0.07
N SER A 120 -3.01 -7.48 0.65
CA SER A 120 -2.72 -8.76 -0.01
C SER A 120 -3.98 -9.64 -0.18
N VAL A 121 -5.10 -9.26 0.43
CA VAL A 121 -6.40 -9.92 0.32
C VAL A 121 -7.46 -8.90 -0.11
N ALA A 122 -8.35 -9.31 -1.00
CA ALA A 122 -9.49 -8.48 -1.38
C ALA A 122 -10.67 -8.67 -0.41
N GLY A 123 -11.22 -7.56 0.07
CA GLY A 123 -12.48 -7.50 0.82
C GLY A 123 -13.66 -7.15 -0.09
N GLY A 124 -14.87 -7.47 0.35
CA GLY A 124 -16.09 -7.03 -0.33
C GLY A 124 -16.34 -5.53 -0.18
N PRO A 125 -17.23 -4.94 -1.02
CA PRO A 125 -17.67 -3.56 -0.85
C PRO A 125 -18.22 -3.32 0.56
N GLY A 126 -17.77 -2.25 1.21
CA GLY A 126 -18.20 -1.90 2.57
C GLY A 126 -17.57 -2.75 3.70
N GLU A 127 -16.78 -3.78 3.37
CA GLU A 127 -16.07 -4.57 4.38
C GLU A 127 -14.80 -3.83 4.85
N ALA A 128 -14.38 -4.13 6.09
CA ALA A 128 -13.07 -3.71 6.57
C ALA A 128 -12.03 -4.61 5.90
N THR A 129 -11.15 -4.03 5.10
CA THR A 129 -10.03 -4.73 4.49
C THR A 129 -8.78 -4.48 5.32
N GLU A 130 -7.99 -5.52 5.56
CA GLU A 130 -6.67 -5.37 6.16
C GLU A 130 -5.72 -4.75 5.12
N HIS A 131 -5.00 -3.70 5.51
CA HIS A 131 -4.01 -3.01 4.67
C HIS A 131 -2.61 -3.45 5.06
N ASP A 132 -2.38 -4.77 5.03
CA ASP A 132 -1.18 -5.45 5.50
C ASP A 132 0.08 -5.13 4.67
N ILE A 133 -0.08 -4.77 3.40
CA ILE A 133 1.06 -4.30 2.57
C ILE A 133 1.43 -2.86 2.95
N GLY A 134 0.47 -2.04 3.37
CA GLY A 134 0.74 -0.72 3.92
C GLY A 134 -0.28 0.33 3.55
N THR A 135 -0.04 1.54 4.04
CA THR A 135 -0.92 2.70 3.79
C THR A 135 -0.10 3.92 3.43
N VAL A 136 -0.70 4.88 2.75
CA VAL A 136 -0.13 6.21 2.50
C VAL A 136 -1.24 7.24 2.61
N VAL A 137 -0.90 8.45 3.08
CA VAL A 137 -1.82 9.59 3.14
C VAL A 137 -1.20 10.73 2.36
N PHE A 138 -1.95 11.39 1.50
CA PHE A 138 -1.43 12.52 0.71
C PHE A 138 -2.52 13.51 0.34
N THR A 139 -2.11 14.71 -0.05
CA THR A 139 -2.91 15.61 -0.88
C THR A 139 -2.25 15.70 -2.26
N THR A 140 -3.04 15.81 -3.33
CA THR A 140 -2.45 15.94 -4.67
C THR A 140 -1.70 17.26 -4.84
N GLY A 141 -2.06 18.30 -4.09
CA GLY A 141 -1.33 19.57 -4.02
C GLY A 141 0.08 19.40 -3.47
N ALA A 142 0.22 18.79 -2.28
CA ALA A 142 1.55 18.55 -1.69
C ALA A 142 2.44 17.69 -2.60
N LEU A 143 1.85 16.69 -3.27
CA LEU A 143 2.59 15.87 -4.24
C LEU A 143 3.02 16.63 -5.49
N ALA A 144 2.25 17.64 -5.94
CA ALA A 144 2.64 18.45 -7.09
C ALA A 144 3.79 19.41 -6.76
N ASP A 145 3.89 19.85 -5.50
CA ASP A 145 4.89 20.83 -5.07
C ASP A 145 6.29 20.19 -4.88
N ASP A 146 6.36 18.87 -4.65
CA ASP A 146 7.60 18.16 -4.32
C ASP A 146 7.98 17.07 -5.32
N ALA A 147 9.29 16.92 -5.55
CA ALA A 147 9.86 15.89 -6.43
C ALA A 147 10.33 14.64 -5.66
N GLY A 148 9.41 13.96 -4.96
CA GLY A 148 9.73 12.74 -4.21
C GLY A 148 8.52 11.87 -3.91
N VAL A 149 8.72 10.85 -3.08
CA VAL A 149 7.72 9.86 -2.70
C VAL A 149 7.23 10.17 -1.28
N TYR A 150 5.93 10.37 -1.12
CA TYR A 150 5.33 10.44 0.20
C TYR A 150 5.01 9.03 0.67
N VAL A 151 5.49 8.65 1.86
CA VAL A 151 5.33 7.32 2.45
C VAL A 151 4.79 7.45 3.85
N ARG A 152 3.99 6.50 4.33
CA ARG A 152 3.59 6.49 5.73
C ARG A 152 4.18 5.26 6.40
N ALA A 153 4.98 5.49 7.44
CA ALA A 153 5.45 4.41 8.30
C ALA A 153 4.29 3.81 9.09
N GLU A 154 4.38 2.51 9.37
CA GLU A 154 3.52 1.81 10.34
C GLU A 154 3.65 2.56 11.68
N ASP A 155 2.57 3.17 12.17
CA ASP A 155 2.47 4.06 13.35
C ASP A 155 2.70 5.57 13.17
N ALA A 156 3.07 6.06 11.99
CA ALA A 156 3.14 7.50 11.76
C ALA A 156 1.73 8.12 11.61
N PRO A 157 1.45 9.30 12.20
CA PRO A 157 0.18 9.99 12.01
C PRO A 157 0.07 10.63 10.62
N GLU A 158 1.19 10.99 10.01
CA GLU A 158 1.31 11.70 8.74
C GLU A 158 2.26 10.95 7.80
N ALA A 159 2.15 11.21 6.49
CA ALA A 159 3.13 10.72 5.54
C ALA A 159 4.40 11.59 5.57
N GLU A 160 5.55 10.94 5.46
CA GLU A 160 6.86 11.55 5.39
C GLU A 160 7.36 11.57 3.95
N PHE A 161 8.07 12.64 3.60
CA PHE A 161 8.75 12.75 2.32
C PHE A 161 10.00 11.85 2.29
N SER A 162 10.13 11.06 1.23
CA SER A 162 11.32 10.26 0.93
C SER A 162 11.81 10.56 -0.49
N PRO A 163 13.12 10.75 -0.72
CA PRO A 163 13.67 10.79 -2.08
C PRO A 163 13.29 9.53 -2.87
N ARG A 164 13.00 9.68 -4.16
CA ARG A 164 12.54 8.55 -5.00
C ARG A 164 13.54 7.40 -5.03
N GLU A 165 14.83 7.72 -5.00
CA GLU A 165 15.94 6.76 -5.04
C GLU A 165 16.09 5.98 -3.72
N ALA A 166 15.52 6.51 -2.63
CA ALA A 166 15.51 5.87 -1.32
C ALA A 166 14.27 4.96 -1.12
N PHE A 167 13.42 4.81 -2.14
CA PHE A 167 12.19 4.04 -2.07
C PHE A 167 12.12 2.88 -3.09
N PRO A 168 11.66 1.68 -2.68
CA PRO A 168 11.33 1.27 -1.31
C PRO A 168 12.60 1.07 -0.48
N PRO A 169 12.52 1.16 0.86
CA PRO A 169 13.60 0.69 1.73
C PRO A 169 13.80 -0.83 1.56
N GLU A 170 14.96 -1.33 1.99
CA GLU A 170 15.24 -2.77 1.95
C GLU A 170 14.29 -3.54 2.89
N CYS A 171 13.65 -4.58 2.34
CA CYS A 171 13.17 -5.74 3.08
C CYS A 171 14.38 -6.64 3.43
#